data_AF-A0A2H1VMC4-F1
#
_entry.id   AF-A0A2H1VMC4-F1
#
_cell.length_a   1.000
_cell.length_b   1.000
_cell.length_c   1.000
_cell.angle_alpha   90.00
_cell.angle_beta   90.00
_cell.angle_gamma   90.00
#
_symmetry.space_group_name_H-M   'P 1'
#
loop_
_entity.id
_entity.type
_entity.pdbx_description
1 polymer ?
#
loop_
_entity_poly.entity_id
_entity_poly.type
_entity_poly.pdbx_seq_one_letter_code
_entity_poly.pdbx_strand_id
1 'polypeptide(L)'
;FDVRGRSFNKALHWSDPLAFGRRAYFVTMSRPSALTVDAVQLDDEGIYRCRVDFKNSPTRNFQIKLNVVVPPHQLLLYDEAGRDVAGVVGPLEEGGNFTLLCELRGGEWQ
;
A
#
# COMPACT_ATOMS: atom_id res chain seq x y z
N PHE A 1 12.98 0.79 -17.75
CA PHE A 1 12.40 0.33 -19.03
C PHE A 1 12.91 1.22 -20.14
N ASP A 2 13.80 0.72 -21.00
CA ASP A 2 14.35 1.48 -22.12
C ASP A 2 14.24 0.69 -23.44
N VAL A 3 13.57 1.29 -24.42
CA VAL A 3 13.32 0.73 -25.76
C VAL A 3 14.02 1.52 -26.88
N ARG A 4 14.85 2.51 -26.54
CA ARG A 4 15.53 3.33 -27.56
C ARG A 4 16.45 2.45 -28.40
N GLY A 5 16.19 2.38 -29.70
CA GLY A 5 16.93 1.53 -30.64
C GLY A 5 16.63 0.03 -30.53
N ARG A 6 15.54 -0.37 -29.85
CA ARG A 6 15.21 -1.78 -29.56
C ARG A 6 13.71 -2.05 -29.76
N SER A 7 13.36 -3.29 -30.09
CA SER A 7 11.96 -3.75 -30.01
C SER A 7 11.48 -3.81 -28.55
N PHE A 8 10.17 -3.66 -28.31
CA PHE A 8 9.58 -3.78 -26.97
C PHE A 8 9.99 -5.06 -26.23
N ASN A 9 10.09 -6.20 -26.92
CA ASN A 9 10.47 -7.49 -26.34
C ASN A 9 11.94 -7.56 -25.88
N LYS A 10 12.75 -6.56 -26.21
CA LYS A 10 14.18 -6.45 -25.86
C LYS A 10 14.47 -5.23 -24.98
N ALA A 11 13.43 -4.67 -24.37
CA ALA A 11 13.56 -3.53 -23.49
C ALA A 11 14.53 -3.84 -22.34
N LEU A 12 15.33 -2.84 -21.94
CA LEU A 12 16.18 -2.97 -20.77
C LEU A 12 15.38 -2.64 -19.51
N HIS A 13 15.38 -3.56 -18.56
CA HIS A 13 14.77 -3.41 -17.24
C HIS A 13 15.86 -3.33 -16.19
N TRP A 14 15.70 -2.40 -15.25
CA TRP A 14 16.62 -2.21 -14.13
C TRP A 14 15.81 -1.69 -12.95
N SER A 15 16.18 -2.16 -11.76
CA SER A 15 15.66 -1.74 -10.47
C SER A 15 16.86 -1.63 -9.52
N ASP A 16 16.87 -0.59 -8.70
CA ASP A 16 17.94 -0.35 -7.74
C ASP A 16 17.92 -1.42 -6.64
N PRO A 17 19.01 -2.19 -6.43
CA PRO A 17 19.10 -3.20 -5.38
C PRO A 17 18.85 -2.70 -3.97
N LEU A 18 19.22 -1.45 -3.68
CA LEU A 18 19.10 -0.85 -2.34
C LEU A 18 17.73 -0.25 -2.09
N ALA A 19 17.02 0.20 -3.13
CA ALA A 19 15.68 0.75 -2.98
C ALA A 19 14.60 -0.34 -3.03
N PHE A 20 14.46 -1.04 -4.17
CA PHE A 20 13.38 -2.00 -4.38
C PHE A 20 13.86 -3.42 -4.66
N GLY A 21 15.12 -3.60 -5.05
CA GLY A 21 15.63 -4.90 -5.48
C GLY A 21 14.75 -5.51 -6.55
N ARG A 22 14.26 -6.73 -6.30
CA ARG A 22 13.37 -7.44 -7.23
C ARG A 22 11.88 -7.13 -7.04
N ARG A 23 11.50 -6.34 -6.02
CA ARG A 23 10.10 -6.03 -5.69
C ARG A 23 9.46 -5.05 -6.66
N ALA A 24 10.26 -4.24 -7.37
CA ALA A 24 9.74 -3.28 -8.34
C ALA A 24 9.99 -3.73 -9.78
N TYR A 25 8.93 -3.74 -10.59
CA TYR A 25 9.03 -4.06 -12.01
C TYR A 25 8.00 -3.28 -12.84
N PHE A 26 8.37 -2.95 -14.07
CA PHE A 26 7.55 -2.14 -14.96
C PHE A 26 6.68 -3.01 -15.87
N VAL A 27 5.37 -2.82 -15.81
CA VAL A 27 4.36 -3.53 -16.60
C VAL A 27 3.93 -2.68 -17.78
N THR A 28 4.18 -3.19 -18.98
CA THR A 28 3.90 -2.48 -20.24
C THR A 28 2.58 -2.85 -20.88
N MET A 29 2.01 -4.00 -20.50
CA MET A 29 0.72 -4.47 -21.05
C MET A 29 -0.49 -3.76 -20.44
N SER A 30 -0.32 -3.07 -19.30
CA SER A 30 -1.37 -2.27 -18.70
C SER A 30 -1.58 -0.96 -19.47
N ARG A 31 -2.80 -0.44 -19.48
CA ARG A 31 -3.14 0.88 -20.03
C ARG A 31 -3.75 1.75 -18.92
N PRO A 32 -3.01 2.74 -18.38
CA PRO A 32 -1.63 3.12 -18.71
C PRO A 32 -0.60 2.07 -18.23
N SER A 33 0.59 2.10 -18.80
CA SER A 33 1.74 1.30 -18.31
C SER A 33 2.06 1.71 -16.87
N ALA A 34 2.29 0.74 -16.00
CA ALA A 34 2.43 0.96 -14.56
C ALA A 34 3.75 0.39 -14.02
N LEU A 35 4.25 1.00 -12.95
CA LEU A 35 5.26 0.40 -12.09
C LEU A 35 4.54 -0.38 -10.99
N THR A 36 4.82 -1.66 -10.88
CA THR A 36 4.33 -2.50 -9.78
C THR A 36 5.42 -2.62 -8.72
N VAL A 37 5.04 -2.49 -7.45
CA VAL A 37 5.91 -2.68 -6.28
C VAL A 37 5.24 -3.71 -5.38
N ASP A 38 5.87 -4.86 -5.20
CA ASP A 38 5.38 -5.96 -4.36
C ASP A 38 5.81 -5.79 -2.90
N ALA A 39 4.99 -6.30 -1.97
CA ALA A 39 5.27 -6.29 -0.53
C ALA A 39 5.64 -4.90 0.01
N VAL A 40 4.81 -3.89 -0.29
CA VAL A 40 4.98 -2.48 0.11
C VAL A 40 5.27 -2.36 1.61
N GLN A 41 6.26 -1.55 1.95
CA GLN A 41 6.71 -1.27 3.32
C GLN A 41 6.44 0.19 3.69
N LEU A 42 6.43 0.53 4.98
CA LEU A 42 6.22 1.90 5.44
C LEU A 42 7.28 2.87 4.87
N ASP A 43 8.54 2.42 4.80
CA ASP A 43 9.65 3.19 4.24
C ASP A 43 9.54 3.42 2.72
N ASP A 44 8.60 2.74 2.03
CA ASP A 44 8.29 3.03 0.63
C ASP A 44 7.43 4.31 0.49
N GLU A 45 6.84 4.83 1.57
CA GLU A 45 6.07 6.08 1.55
C GLU A 45 6.93 7.25 1.04
N GLY A 46 6.36 8.04 0.13
CA GLY A 46 7.03 9.23 -0.36
C GLY A 46 6.57 9.68 -1.73
N ILE A 47 7.37 10.57 -2.32
CA ILE A 47 7.07 11.17 -3.62
C ILE A 47 7.95 10.54 -4.70
N TYR A 48 7.30 9.89 -5.65
CA TYR A 48 7.89 9.20 -6.78
C TYR A 48 7.89 10.09 -8.02
N ARG A 49 8.94 9.99 -8.83
CA ARG A 49 9.04 10.68 -10.11
C ARG A 49 9.10 9.69 -11.27
N CYS A 50 8.09 9.73 -12.13
CA CYS A 50 8.12 9.02 -13.41
C CYS A 50 8.64 9.96 -14.50
N ARG A 51 9.75 9.59 -15.13
CA ARG A 51 10.39 10.33 -16.23
C ARG A 51 10.26 9.51 -17.52
N VAL A 52 9.73 10.13 -18.57
CA VAL A 52 9.61 9.51 -19.91
C VAL A 52 10.34 10.39 -20.92
N ASP A 53 11.46 9.89 -21.44
CA ASP A 53 12.23 10.54 -22.49
C ASP A 53 11.80 10.05 -23.87
N PHE A 54 11.47 10.98 -24.77
CA PHE A 54 11.12 10.69 -26.16
C PHE A 54 12.25 11.09 -27.10
N LYS A 55 12.35 10.45 -28.27
CA LYS A 55 13.39 10.76 -29.25
C LYS A 55 13.22 12.16 -29.87
N ASN A 56 11.99 12.51 -30.23
CA ASN A 56 11.65 13.73 -30.98
C ASN A 56 10.66 14.63 -30.23
N SER A 57 10.51 14.44 -28.93
CA SER A 57 9.55 15.21 -28.12
C SER A 57 10.13 15.49 -26.74
N PRO A 58 9.67 16.55 -26.06
CA PRO A 58 10.14 16.88 -24.72
C PRO A 58 9.89 15.75 -23.72
N THR A 59 10.80 15.59 -22.77
CA THR A 59 10.66 14.67 -21.64
C THR A 59 9.42 15.01 -20.83
N ARG A 60 8.57 14.00 -20.56
CA ARG A 60 7.43 14.14 -19.64
C ARG A 60 7.83 13.69 -18.26
N ASN A 61 7.37 14.44 -17.25
CA ASN A 61 7.63 14.15 -15.85
C ASN A 61 6.31 14.11 -15.09
N PHE A 62 6.14 13.07 -14.30
CA PHE A 62 4.99 12.91 -13.42
C PHE A 62 5.50 12.74 -12.00
N GLN A 63 4.76 13.31 -11.04
CA GLN A 63 5.02 13.20 -9.63
C GLN A 63 3.85 12.45 -9.00
N ILE A 64 4.14 11.38 -8.26
CA ILE A 64 3.15 10.49 -7.65
C ILE A 64 3.45 10.44 -6.16
N LYS A 65 2.46 10.75 -5.31
CA LYS A 65 2.60 10.57 -3.87
C LYS A 65 2.07 9.18 -3.51
N LEU A 66 2.93 8.33 -2.96
CA LEU A 66 2.54 7.05 -2.37
C LEU A 66 2.38 7.27 -0.87
N ASN A 67 1.16 7.08 -0.36
CA ASN A 67 0.90 7.00 1.07
C ASN A 67 0.72 5.53 1.43
N VAL A 68 1.37 5.06 2.48
CA VAL A 68 1.31 3.66 2.93
C VAL A 68 0.53 3.62 4.24
N VAL A 69 -0.61 2.93 4.22
CA VAL A 69 -1.46 2.78 5.41
C VAL A 69 -1.15 1.46 6.10
N VAL A 70 -0.88 1.52 7.40
CA VAL A 70 -0.65 0.34 8.23
C VAL A 70 -1.95 0.03 8.99
N PRO A 71 -2.58 -1.13 8.76
CA PRO A 71 -3.78 -1.50 9.49
C PRO A 71 -3.45 -1.75 10.98
N PRO A 72 -4.43 -1.54 11.88
CA PRO A 72 -4.28 -1.93 13.28
C PRO A 72 -3.99 -3.42 13.38
N HIS A 73 -3.06 -3.79 14.26
CA HIS A 73 -2.65 -5.19 14.44
C HIS A 73 -3.47 -5.89 15.52
N GLN A 74 -4.24 -5.15 16.31
CA GLN A 74 -5.02 -5.73 17.41
C GLN A 74 -6.37 -5.01 17.55
N LEU A 75 -7.43 -5.82 17.60
CA LEU A 75 -8.80 -5.41 17.91
C LEU A 75 -9.16 -5.96 19.29
N LEU A 76 -9.56 -5.08 20.20
CA LEU A 76 -9.99 -5.43 21.56
C LEU A 76 -11.43 -4.97 21.74
N LEU A 77 -12.26 -5.85 22.28
CA LEU A 77 -13.66 -5.56 22.58
C LEU A 77 -13.85 -5.64 24.08
N TYR A 78 -14.46 -4.61 24.67
CA TYR A 78 -14.77 -4.55 26.09
C TYR A 78 -16.26 -4.37 26.31
N ASP A 79 -16.77 -4.90 27.41
CA ASP A 79 -18.10 -4.53 27.91
C ASP A 79 -18.06 -3.23 28.75
N GLU A 80 -19.23 -2.78 29.22
CA GLU A 80 -19.36 -1.59 30.08
C GLU A 80 -18.56 -1.68 31.38
N ALA A 81 -18.26 -2.88 31.86
CA ALA A 81 -17.45 -3.11 33.05
C ALA A 81 -15.93 -3.16 32.76
N GLY A 82 -15.53 -2.96 31.49
CA GLY A 82 -14.14 -3.02 31.04
C GLY A 82 -13.58 -4.43 30.90
N ARG A 83 -14.44 -5.47 30.88
CA ARG A 83 -14.01 -6.86 30.69
C ARG A 83 -13.84 -7.15 29.21
N ASP A 84 -12.71 -7.78 28.86
CA ASP A 84 -12.44 -8.24 27.51
C ASP A 84 -13.45 -9.33 27.10
N VAL A 85 -14.14 -9.10 26.00
CA VAL A 85 -15.10 -10.02 25.37
C VAL A 85 -14.46 -10.59 24.11
N ALA A 86 -13.59 -11.58 24.34
CA ALA A 86 -12.89 -12.34 23.31
C ALA A 86 -13.82 -13.29 22.53
N GLY A 87 -14.79 -12.73 21.79
CA GLY A 87 -15.61 -13.42 20.80
C GLY A 87 -17.02 -13.83 21.23
N VAL A 88 -17.34 -13.86 22.52
CA VAL A 88 -18.70 -14.10 23.02
C VAL A 88 -19.06 -13.08 24.08
N VAL A 89 -20.18 -12.37 23.86
CA VAL A 89 -20.75 -11.40 24.81
C VAL A 89 -21.97 -12.04 25.46
N GLY A 90 -21.96 -12.15 26.79
CA GLY A 90 -23.12 -12.62 27.55
C GLY A 90 -22.75 -13.32 28.86
N PRO A 91 -23.77 -13.77 29.64
CA PRO A 91 -25.21 -13.69 29.37
C PRO A 91 -25.77 -12.26 29.50
N LEU A 92 -26.73 -11.90 28.65
CA LEU A 92 -27.41 -10.60 28.63
C LEU A 92 -28.89 -10.78 28.97
N GLU A 93 -29.51 -9.78 29.61
CA GLU A 93 -30.95 -9.81 29.88
C GLU A 93 -31.76 -9.43 28.63
N GLU A 94 -32.85 -10.16 28.38
CA GLU A 94 -33.78 -9.85 27.30
C GLU A 94 -34.45 -8.48 27.54
N GLY A 95 -34.37 -7.60 26.55
CA GLY A 95 -34.88 -6.22 26.66
C GLY A 95 -33.91 -5.23 27.33
N GLY A 96 -32.76 -5.70 27.83
CA GLY A 96 -31.69 -4.85 28.33
C GLY A 96 -30.90 -4.17 27.21
N ASN A 97 -30.36 -2.99 27.51
CA ASN A 97 -29.34 -2.36 26.65
C ASN A 97 -27.96 -2.88 27.03
N PHE A 98 -27.06 -3.02 26.05
CA PHE A 98 -25.66 -3.33 26.30
C PHE A 98 -24.78 -2.41 25.44
N THR A 99 -23.65 -1.98 25.99
CA THR A 99 -22.63 -1.21 25.26
C THR A 99 -21.35 -2.04 25.13
N LEU A 100 -20.77 -2.01 23.94
CA LEU A 100 -19.44 -2.55 23.67
C LEU A 100 -18.49 -1.41 23.32
N LEU A 101 -17.31 -1.43 23.92
CA LEU A 101 -16.22 -0.54 23.55
C LEU A 101 -15.26 -1.29 22.62
N CYS A 102 -15.00 -0.71 21.46
CA CYS A 102 -14.04 -1.21 20.50
C CYS A 102 -12.75 -0.39 20.61
N GLU A 103 -11.64 -1.03 20.99
CA GLU A 103 -10.32 -0.43 21.00
C GLU A 103 -9.46 -1.08 19.92
N LEU A 104 -9.02 -0.26 18.96
CA LEU A 104 -8.05 -0.66 17.94
C LEU A 104 -6.66 -0.22 18.39
N ARG A 105 -5.72 -1.15 18.49
CA ARG A 105 -4.33 -0.85 18.82
C ARG A 105 -3.42 -0.97 17.62
N GLY A 106 -2.52 0.00 17.53
CA GLY A 106 -1.59 0.16 16.43
C GLY A 106 -2.24 0.62 15.13
N GLY A 107 -1.46 0.52 14.06
CA GLY A 107 -1.75 1.19 12.80
C GLY A 107 -1.25 2.64 12.83
N GLU A 108 -0.98 3.16 11.64
CA GLU A 108 -0.63 4.57 11.44
C GLU A 108 -1.61 5.12 10.40
N TRP A 109 -2.33 6.16 10.80
CA TRP A 109 -3.27 6.90 9.95
C TRP A 109 -2.81 8.36 9.95
N GLN A 110 -2.26 8.84 8.84
CA GLN A 110 -1.98 10.28 8.63
C GLN A 110 -3.22 11.05 8.18
#